data_AF-F0NP47-F1
#
_entry.id   AF-F0NP47-F1
#
_cell.length_a   1.000
_cell.length_b   1.000
_cell.length_c   1.000
_cell.angle_alpha   90.00
_cell.angle_beta   90.00
_cell.angle_gamma   90.00
#
_symmetry.space_group_name_H-M   'P 1'
#
loop_
_entity.id
_entity.type
_entity.pdbx_description
1 polymer ?
#
loop_
_entity_poly.entity_id
_entity_poly.type
_entity_poly.pdbx_seq_one_letter_code
_entity_poly.pdbx_strand_id
1 'polypeptide(L)'
;MISNDMNFMTYRKLLSTAYVAGISVDYRDLLLKYYPGRKKISPIKVVEKADWIIAIMPNNKLREIVAIIGDKELRFITEIALDLHEFQYNGFDKDVEISRYSKEEFVKKDIMLVIEFL
;
A
#
# COMPACT_ATOMS: atom_id res chain seq x y z
N MET A 1 2.18 26.00 4.15
CA MET A 1 3.22 24.95 4.07
C MET A 1 2.64 23.54 3.87
N ILE A 2 1.51 23.20 4.51
CA ILE A 2 0.85 21.87 4.44
C ILE A 2 0.47 21.39 3.01
N SER A 3 0.19 22.31 2.08
CA SER A 3 -0.23 21.97 0.71
C SER A 3 0.84 21.25 -0.14
N ASN A 4 2.13 21.50 0.10
CA ASN A 4 3.20 20.81 -0.64
C ASN A 4 3.45 19.40 -0.08
N ASP A 5 3.25 19.20 1.22
CA ASP A 5 3.46 17.91 1.89
C ASP A 5 2.35 16.89 1.56
N MET A 6 1.11 17.34 1.30
CA MET A 6 0.02 16.43 0.89
C MET A 6 0.21 15.81 -0.51
N ASN A 7 0.71 16.60 -1.47
CA ASN A 7 1.05 16.06 -2.80
C ASN A 7 2.16 15.02 -2.65
N PHE A 8 3.15 15.31 -1.82
CA PHE A 8 4.26 14.41 -1.56
C PHE A 8 3.83 13.07 -0.93
N MET A 9 2.90 13.07 0.03
CA MET A 9 2.34 11.82 0.59
C MET A 9 1.56 11.01 -0.45
N THR A 10 0.83 11.67 -1.35
CA THR A 10 0.10 10.99 -2.43
C THR A 10 1.05 10.24 -3.37
N TYR A 11 2.14 10.89 -3.80
CA TYR A 11 3.15 10.27 -4.66
C TYR A 11 3.85 9.10 -3.98
N ARG A 12 4.12 9.19 -2.67
CA ARG A 12 4.77 8.14 -1.88
C ARG A 12 3.87 6.93 -1.67
N LYS A 13 2.57 7.13 -1.49
CA LYS A 13 1.63 6.01 -1.48
C LYS A 13 1.65 5.26 -2.80
N LEU A 14 1.60 5.98 -3.92
CA LEU A 14 1.65 5.36 -5.24
C LEU A 14 2.96 4.57 -5.43
N LEU A 15 4.07 5.07 -4.88
CA LEU A 15 5.34 4.35 -4.87
C LEU A 15 5.26 3.05 -4.06
N SER A 16 4.66 3.06 -2.86
CA SER A 16 4.47 1.85 -2.04
C SER A 16 3.60 0.80 -2.74
N THR A 17 2.52 1.21 -3.43
CA THR A 17 1.68 0.29 -4.20
C THR A 17 2.44 -0.31 -5.38
N ALA A 18 3.22 0.50 -6.10
CA ALA A 18 4.00 0.03 -7.23
C ALA A 18 5.10 -0.94 -6.78
N TYR A 19 5.74 -0.66 -5.64
CA TYR A 19 6.75 -1.54 -5.06
C TYR A 19 6.16 -2.89 -4.66
N VAL A 20 5.06 -2.90 -3.90
CA VAL A 20 4.38 -4.15 -3.52
C VAL A 20 3.91 -4.92 -4.75
N ALA A 21 3.43 -4.23 -5.80
CA ALA A 21 3.08 -4.86 -7.07
C ALA A 21 4.28 -5.53 -7.74
N GLY A 22 5.42 -4.85 -7.79
CA GLY A 22 6.67 -5.39 -8.32
C GLY A 22 7.11 -6.65 -7.57
N ILE A 23 7.21 -6.57 -6.25
CA ILE A 23 7.56 -7.73 -5.40
C ILE A 23 6.56 -8.87 -5.58
N SER A 24 5.26 -8.57 -5.71
CA SER A 24 4.22 -9.59 -5.85
C SER A 24 4.35 -10.45 -7.12
N VAL A 25 5.09 -10.00 -8.13
CA VAL A 25 5.38 -10.80 -9.33
C VAL A 25 6.16 -12.07 -8.97
N ASP A 26 7.13 -11.96 -8.05
CA ASP A 26 7.95 -13.09 -7.60
C ASP A 26 7.15 -14.09 -6.76
N TYR A 27 6.02 -13.66 -6.19
CA TYR A 27 5.11 -14.47 -5.37
C TYR A 27 3.83 -14.86 -6.13
N ARG A 28 3.78 -14.68 -7.45
CA ARG A 28 2.59 -14.95 -8.27
C ARG A 28 1.97 -16.33 -8.03
N ASP A 29 2.78 -17.38 -8.00
CA ASP A 29 2.29 -18.76 -7.83
C ASP A 29 1.71 -19.02 -6.44
N LEU A 30 2.21 -18.32 -5.42
CA LEU A 30 1.61 -18.30 -4.09
C LEU A 30 0.26 -17.57 -4.14
N LEU A 31 0.22 -16.38 -4.74
CA LEU A 31 -0.98 -15.55 -4.82
C LEU A 31 -2.11 -16.21 -5.63
N LEU A 32 -1.80 -17.04 -6.62
CA LEU A 32 -2.79 -17.84 -7.35
C LEU A 32 -3.58 -18.78 -6.43
N LYS A 33 -2.98 -19.27 -5.33
CA LYS A 33 -3.66 -20.16 -4.36
C LYS A 33 -4.70 -19.40 -3.53
N TYR A 34 -4.45 -18.12 -3.24
CA TYR A 34 -5.33 -17.26 -2.45
C TYR A 34 -6.34 -16.49 -3.30
N TYR A 35 -6.01 -16.25 -4.57
CA TYR A 35 -6.88 -15.56 -5.52
C TYR A 35 -7.21 -16.45 -6.73
N PRO A 36 -7.90 -17.58 -6.52
CA PRO A 36 -8.28 -18.46 -7.61
C PRO A 36 -9.32 -17.82 -8.53
N GLY A 37 -9.42 -18.37 -9.73
CA GLY A 37 -10.38 -17.96 -10.75
C GLY A 37 -9.85 -16.87 -11.67
N ARG A 38 -10.72 -16.40 -12.55
CA ARG A 38 -10.35 -15.53 -13.68
C ARG A 38 -11.11 -14.22 -13.67
N LYS A 39 -10.49 -13.18 -14.21
CA LYS A 39 -11.11 -11.86 -14.43
C LYS A 39 -11.21 -11.60 -15.93
N LYS A 40 -12.43 -11.34 -16.40
CA LYS A 40 -12.65 -10.78 -17.74
C LYS A 40 -12.34 -9.29 -17.69
N ILE A 41 -11.38 -8.84 -18.49
CA ILE A 41 -10.96 -7.43 -18.53
C ILE A 41 -11.42 -6.72 -19.81
N SER A 42 -11.76 -7.49 -20.85
CA SER A 42 -12.41 -6.99 -22.06
C SER A 42 -13.21 -8.13 -22.72
N PRO A 43 -14.01 -7.87 -23.78
CA PRO A 43 -14.73 -8.92 -24.50
C PRO A 43 -13.83 -10.07 -24.98
N ILE A 44 -12.57 -9.76 -25.33
CA ILE A 44 -11.61 -10.70 -25.91
C ILE A 44 -10.51 -11.16 -24.95
N LYS A 45 -10.44 -10.61 -23.72
CA LYS A 45 -9.34 -10.88 -22.80
C LYS A 45 -9.82 -11.27 -21.41
N VAL A 46 -9.38 -12.44 -20.98
CA VAL A 46 -9.58 -13.02 -19.67
C VAL A 46 -8.20 -13.37 -19.11
N VAL A 47 -7.94 -13.00 -17.86
CA VAL A 47 -6.67 -13.24 -17.17
C VAL A 47 -6.92 -13.95 -15.84
N GLU A 48 -5.89 -14.54 -15.24
CA GLU A 48 -6.01 -15.04 -13.88
C GLU A 48 -6.27 -13.88 -12.91
N LYS A 49 -7.08 -14.12 -11.88
CA LYS A 49 -7.49 -13.09 -10.93
C LYS A 49 -6.29 -12.53 -10.17
N ALA A 50 -5.33 -13.38 -9.79
CA ALA A 50 -4.07 -12.96 -9.16
C ALA A 50 -3.29 -11.98 -10.06
N ASP A 51 -3.15 -12.27 -11.35
CA ASP A 51 -2.44 -11.40 -12.31
C ASP A 51 -3.12 -10.04 -12.44
N TRP A 52 -4.45 -10.04 -12.47
CA TRP A 52 -5.20 -8.79 -12.47
C TRP A 52 -4.96 -7.98 -11.20
N ILE A 53 -5.00 -8.62 -10.02
CA ILE A 53 -4.74 -7.97 -8.73
C ILE A 53 -3.32 -7.40 -8.67
N ILE A 54 -2.30 -8.17 -9.09
CA ILE A 54 -0.91 -7.69 -9.12
C ILE A 54 -0.79 -6.46 -10.03
N ALA A 55 -1.40 -6.51 -11.21
CA ALA A 55 -1.31 -5.42 -12.19
C ALA A 55 -2.02 -4.13 -11.75
N ILE A 56 -3.18 -4.23 -11.08
CA ILE A 56 -3.94 -3.06 -10.64
C ILE A 56 -3.64 -2.62 -9.20
N MET A 57 -2.98 -3.48 -8.42
CA MET A 57 -2.64 -3.35 -7.00
C MET A 57 -3.61 -2.47 -6.19
N PRO A 58 -4.84 -2.94 -5.93
CA PRO A 58 -5.83 -2.12 -5.26
C PRO A 58 -5.43 -1.92 -3.79
N ASN A 59 -5.56 -0.68 -3.31
CA ASN A 59 -5.12 -0.28 -1.96
C ASN A 59 -5.70 -1.18 -0.84
N ASN A 60 -6.96 -1.59 -0.98
CA ASN A 60 -7.62 -2.45 0.02
C ASN A 60 -7.10 -3.89 0.04
N LYS A 61 -6.22 -4.28 -0.89
CA LYS A 61 -5.57 -5.60 -0.92
C LYS A 61 -4.12 -5.59 -0.47
N LEU A 62 -3.48 -4.42 -0.32
CA LEU A 62 -2.07 -4.32 0.10
C LEU A 62 -1.80 -5.13 1.37
N ARG A 63 -2.55 -4.83 2.44
CA ARG A 63 -2.41 -5.51 3.75
C ARG A 63 -2.58 -7.03 3.65
N GLU A 64 -3.51 -7.48 2.81
CA GLU A 64 -3.78 -8.91 2.59
C GLU A 64 -2.64 -9.58 1.82
N ILE A 65 -2.16 -8.96 0.75
CA ILE A 65 -1.10 -9.48 -0.12
C ILE A 65 0.23 -9.61 0.64
N VAL A 66 0.64 -8.57 1.37
CA VAL A 66 1.90 -8.63 2.14
C VAL A 66 1.82 -9.62 3.30
N ALA A 67 0.63 -9.84 3.86
CA ALA A 67 0.42 -10.89 4.85
C ALA A 67 0.53 -12.30 4.24
N ILE A 68 0.05 -12.50 3.00
CA ILE A 68 0.21 -13.75 2.25
C ILE A 68 1.68 -14.01 1.91
N ILE A 69 2.40 -12.99 1.43
CA ILE A 69 3.84 -13.07 1.14
C ILE A 69 4.62 -13.47 2.39
N GLY A 70 4.21 -12.98 3.57
CA GLY A 70 4.75 -13.40 4.86
C GLY A 70 6.08 -12.73 5.22
N ASP A 71 6.56 -11.78 4.40
CA ASP A 71 7.68 -10.92 4.72
C ASP A 71 7.25 -9.90 5.79
N LYS A 72 7.85 -10.02 6.98
CA LYS A 72 7.51 -9.20 8.14
C LYS A 72 7.89 -7.73 7.96
N GLU A 73 9.01 -7.47 7.28
CA GLU A 73 9.52 -6.12 7.08
C GLU A 73 8.66 -5.41 6.02
N LEU A 74 8.40 -6.07 4.90
CA LEU A 74 7.49 -5.57 3.86
C LEU A 74 6.09 -5.28 4.43
N ARG A 75 5.58 -6.19 5.26
CA ARG A 75 4.29 -5.99 5.93
C ARG A 75 4.33 -4.79 6.86
N PHE A 76 5.36 -4.66 7.70
CA PHE A 76 5.49 -3.53 8.61
C PHE A 76 5.53 -2.19 7.87
N ILE A 77 6.36 -2.07 6.84
CA ILE A 77 6.46 -0.84 6.05
C ILE A 77 5.16 -0.52 5.30
N THR A 78 4.45 -1.54 4.83
CA THR A 78 3.14 -1.36 4.19
C THR A 78 2.10 -0.82 5.17
N GLU A 79 2.08 -1.27 6.42
CA GLU A 79 1.19 -0.72 7.45
C GLU A 79 1.48 0.77 7.69
N ILE A 80 2.77 1.15 7.80
CA ILE A 80 3.16 2.55 7.94
C ILE A 80 2.72 3.39 6.74
N ALA A 81 2.89 2.88 5.52
CA ALA A 81 2.44 3.56 4.31
C ALA A 81 0.91 3.75 4.26
N LEU A 82 0.14 2.79 4.78
CA LEU A 82 -1.31 2.89 4.91
C LEU A 82 -1.71 3.91 5.99
N ASP A 83 -1.04 3.93 7.13
CA ASP A 83 -1.28 4.90 8.20
C ASP A 83 -1.00 6.34 7.74
N LEU A 84 0.10 6.55 7.00
CA LEU A 84 0.41 7.83 6.36
C LEU A 84 -0.62 8.24 5.32
N HIS A 85 -1.19 7.29 4.59
CA HIS A 85 -2.26 7.57 3.65
C HIS A 85 -3.53 8.02 4.38
N GLU A 86 -3.94 7.34 5.44
CA GLU A 86 -5.11 7.74 6.25
C GLU A 86 -4.90 9.12 6.87
N PHE A 87 -3.69 9.38 7.37
CA PHE A 87 -3.28 10.68 7.89
C PHE A 87 -3.47 11.81 6.88
N GLN A 88 -3.17 11.58 5.61
CA GLN A 88 -3.35 12.60 4.56
C GLN A 88 -4.80 13.13 4.48
N TYR A 89 -5.79 12.28 4.74
CA TYR A 89 -7.21 12.67 4.69
C TYR A 89 -7.69 13.26 6.01
N ASN A 90 -7.21 12.71 7.14
CA ASN A 90 -7.74 13.03 8.46
C ASN A 90 -6.96 14.15 9.17
N GLY A 91 -5.73 14.43 8.75
CA GLY A 91 -4.85 15.42 9.38
C GLY A 91 -4.45 15.06 10.81
N PHE A 92 -3.95 16.05 11.55
CA PHE A 92 -3.71 15.91 12.99
C PHE A 92 -5.04 16.01 13.72
N ASP A 93 -5.44 14.90 14.33
CA ASP A 93 -6.60 14.90 15.21
C ASP A 93 -6.15 15.46 16.57
N LYS A 94 -6.78 16.55 17.03
CA LYS A 94 -6.49 17.15 18.34
C LYS A 94 -6.93 16.25 19.49
N ASP A 95 -7.88 15.35 19.24
CA ASP A 95 -8.47 14.46 20.23
C ASP A 95 -7.95 13.01 20.10
N VAL A 96 -7.09 12.72 19.12
CA VAL A 96 -6.49 11.39 18.85
C VAL A 96 -7.54 10.28 18.67
N GLU A 97 -8.77 10.60 18.26
CA GLU A 97 -9.82 9.60 18.06
C GLU A 97 -9.75 8.95 16.66
N ILE A 98 -9.19 9.65 15.66
CA ILE A 98 -9.24 9.28 14.24
C ILE A 98 -7.85 9.17 13.60
N SER A 99 -6.87 9.95 14.05
CA SER A 99 -5.53 10.00 13.45
C SER A 99 -4.46 9.43 14.38
N ARG A 100 -3.68 8.44 13.89
CA ARG A 100 -2.60 7.80 14.67
C ARG A 100 -1.44 8.75 14.98
N TYR A 101 -1.34 9.87 14.29
CA TYR A 101 -0.25 10.84 14.48
C TYR A 101 -0.69 12.01 15.35
N SER A 102 -0.06 12.13 16.52
CA SER A 102 -0.26 13.24 17.45
C SER A 102 0.67 14.44 17.17
N LYS A 103 1.76 14.23 16.43
CA LYS A 103 2.77 15.26 16.14
C LYS A 103 3.44 15.05 14.78
N GLU A 104 3.83 16.16 14.15
CA GLU A 104 4.48 16.19 12.84
C GLU A 104 5.83 15.45 12.80
N GLU A 105 6.56 15.42 13.92
CA GLU A 105 7.83 14.71 14.01
C GLU A 105 7.71 13.21 13.75
N PHE A 106 6.60 12.59 14.15
CA PHE A 106 6.37 11.15 13.94
C PHE A 106 5.97 10.86 12.50
N VAL A 107 5.16 11.74 11.90
CA VAL A 107 4.82 11.67 10.47
C VAL A 107 6.09 11.71 9.62
N LYS A 108 7.01 12.64 9.92
CA LYS A 108 8.29 12.76 9.20
C LYS A 108 9.18 11.53 9.34
N LYS A 109 9.25 10.92 10.53
CA LYS A 109 10.03 9.70 10.76
C LYS A 109 9.50 8.52 9.94
N ASP A 110 8.18 8.33 9.95
CA ASP A 110 7.54 7.25 9.21
C ASP A 110 7.66 7.44 7.70
N ILE A 111 7.55 8.69 7.24
CA ILE A 111 7.83 9.09 5.86
C ILE A 111 9.26 8.72 5.46
N MET A 112 10.25 8.98 6.30
CA MET A 112 11.65 8.63 6.01
C MET A 112 11.85 7.12 6.00
N LEU A 113 11.30 6.42 6.99
CA LEU A 113 11.35 4.97 7.09
C LEU A 113 10.81 4.27 5.82
N VAL A 114 9.65 4.73 5.31
CA VAL A 114 9.09 4.18 4.07
C VAL A 114 9.99 4.45 2.87
N ILE A 115 10.65 5.61 2.80
CA ILE A 115 11.58 5.89 1.68
C ILE A 115 12.83 5.02 1.75
N GLU A 116 13.42 4.87 2.93
CA GLU A 116 14.68 4.16 3.09
C GLU A 116 14.55 2.66 2.81
N PHE A 117 13.34 2.11 2.94
CA PHE A 117 13.03 0.73 2.60
C PHE A 117 12.85 0.47 1.09
N LEU A 118 12.36 1.46 0.34
CA LEU A 118 12.02 1.33 -1.08
C LEU A 118 13.25 1.41 -1.97
#